data_AF-A0A9D6XB13-F1
#
_entry.id   AF-A0A9D6XB13-F1
#
_cell.length_a   1.000
_cell.length_b   1.000
_cell.length_c   1.000
_cell.angle_alpha   90.00
_cell.angle_beta   90.00
_cell.angle_gamma   90.00
#
_symmetry.space_group_name_H-M   'P 1'
#
loop_
_entity.id
_entity.type
_entity.pdbx_description
1 polymer ?
#
loop_
_entity_poly.entity_id
_entity_poly.type
_entity_poly.pdbx_seq_one_letter_code
_entity_poly.pdbx_strand_id
1 'polypeptide(L)'
;MGRRDQWKQVQDSMYGEVTRARSVEERENVPATACGFCKNFAENAYASDGRGLCKILKMGSNILSAQPVFVTEGEVGHPTMFNTEAARCTYFERMDFIDTDGNEVADPSYRRVQRQMESKGK
;
A
#
# COMPACT_ATOMS: atom_id res chain seq x y z
N MET A 1 -29.17 -15.31 -3.06
CA MET A 1 -27.83 -14.98 -2.55
C MET A 1 -27.79 -15.31 -1.07
N GLY A 2 -26.92 -16.23 -0.65
CA GLY A 2 -26.81 -16.60 0.75
C GLY A 2 -26.05 -15.55 1.55
N ARG A 3 -26.25 -15.52 2.88
CA ARG A 3 -25.51 -14.63 3.80
C ARG A 3 -23.99 -14.80 3.65
N ARG A 4 -23.54 -16.01 3.34
CA ARG A 4 -22.12 -16.34 3.06
C ARG A 4 -21.59 -15.68 1.78
N ASP A 5 -22.42 -15.55 0.75
CA ASP A 5 -22.03 -14.91 -0.51
C ASP A 5 -21.92 -13.40 -0.32
N GLN A 6 -22.81 -12.81 0.48
CA GLN A 6 -22.74 -11.39 0.86
C GLN A 6 -21.47 -11.09 1.66
N TRP A 7 -21.12 -11.94 2.63
CA TRP A 7 -19.87 -11.81 3.38
C TRP A 7 -18.62 -11.96 2.51
N LYS A 8 -18.63 -12.88 1.54
CA LYS A 8 -17.54 -12.98 0.55
C LYS A 8 -17.43 -11.72 -0.30
N GLN A 9 -18.54 -11.16 -0.76
CA GLN A 9 -18.54 -9.93 -1.56
C GLN A 9 -17.96 -8.74 -0.79
N VAL A 10 -18.29 -8.63 0.51
CA VAL A 10 -17.70 -7.63 1.40
C VAL A 10 -16.21 -7.92 1.63
N GLN A 11 -15.83 -9.17 1.87
CA GLN A 11 -14.42 -9.52 2.05
C GLN A 11 -13.58 -9.25 0.80
N ASP A 12 -14.09 -9.57 -0.39
CA ASP A 12 -13.41 -9.36 -1.66
C ASP A 12 -13.32 -7.87 -2.01
N SER A 13 -14.35 -7.07 -1.73
CA SER A 13 -14.27 -5.62 -1.90
C SER A 13 -13.29 -4.98 -0.92
N MET A 14 -13.08 -5.62 0.24
CA MET A 14 -12.19 -5.12 1.27
C MET A 14 -10.72 -5.51 1.07
N TYR A 15 -10.46 -6.76 0.69
CA TYR A 15 -9.11 -7.33 0.69
C TYR A 15 -8.76 -8.07 -0.61
N GLY A 16 -9.69 -8.20 -1.56
CA GLY A 16 -9.56 -9.13 -2.70
C GLY A 16 -8.25 -8.99 -3.47
N GLU A 17 -7.79 -7.76 -3.67
CA GLU A 17 -6.54 -7.48 -4.41
C GLU A 17 -5.27 -7.73 -3.58
N VAL A 18 -5.36 -7.58 -2.26
CA VAL A 18 -4.29 -7.84 -1.29
C VAL A 18 -4.18 -9.34 -0.99
N THR A 19 -5.28 -10.08 -1.09
CA THR A 19 -5.34 -11.54 -0.87
C THR A 19 -5.20 -12.36 -2.14
N ARG A 20 -5.16 -11.74 -3.32
CA ARG A 20 -4.96 -12.43 -4.59
C ARG A 20 -3.61 -13.16 -4.62
N ALA A 21 -3.62 -14.41 -5.09
CA ALA A 21 -2.39 -15.14 -5.37
C ALA A 21 -1.66 -14.44 -6.54
N ARG A 22 -0.51 -13.84 -6.24
CA ARG A 22 0.41 -13.23 -7.21
C ARG A 22 1.52 -14.19 -7.58
N SER A 23 1.99 -14.15 -8.84
CA SER A 23 3.18 -14.87 -9.28
C SER A 23 4.44 -14.34 -8.58
N VAL A 24 5.56 -15.07 -8.67
CA VAL A 24 6.85 -14.60 -8.12
C VAL A 24 7.27 -13.29 -8.78
N GLU A 25 7.14 -13.21 -10.10
CA GLU A 25 7.47 -12.02 -10.89
C GLU A 25 6.63 -10.79 -10.46
N GLU A 26 5.33 -10.98 -10.22
CA GLU A 26 4.44 -9.92 -9.74
C GLU A 26 4.73 -9.47 -8.29
N ARG A 27 5.36 -10.33 -7.49
CA ARG A 27 5.78 -9.99 -6.11
C ARG A 27 7.11 -9.26 -6.07
N GLU A 28 8.02 -9.61 -6.98
CA GLU A 28 9.36 -9.02 -7.03
C GLU A 28 9.43 -7.76 -7.87
N ASN A 29 8.50 -7.57 -8.81
CA ASN A 29 8.39 -6.35 -9.57
C ASN A 29 7.90 -5.20 -8.68
N VAL A 30 8.70 -4.15 -8.62
CA VAL A 30 8.45 -2.93 -7.89
C VAL A 30 8.41 -1.78 -8.90
N PRO A 31 7.25 -1.13 -9.11
CA PRO A 31 7.16 0.01 -10.00
C PRO A 31 7.94 1.22 -9.45
N ALA A 32 8.42 2.09 -10.34
CA ALA A 32 9.16 3.30 -9.97
C ALA A 32 8.34 4.25 -9.06
N THR A 33 7.01 4.25 -9.25
CA THR A 33 6.02 4.97 -8.44
C THR A 33 5.16 3.97 -7.67
N ALA A 34 5.78 3.19 -6.78
CA ALA A 34 5.08 2.26 -5.90
C ALA A 34 4.55 2.92 -4.62
N CYS A 35 3.43 2.44 -4.08
CA CYS A 35 2.88 2.89 -2.79
C CYS A 35 3.91 2.83 -1.64
N GLY A 36 4.82 1.87 -1.66
CA GLY A 36 5.89 1.74 -0.67
C GLY A 36 6.83 2.96 -0.64
N PHE A 37 6.96 3.70 -1.75
CA PHE A 37 7.72 4.96 -1.78
C PHE A 37 6.92 6.17 -1.29
N CYS A 38 5.66 6.00 -0.89
CA CYS A 38 4.80 7.10 -0.48
C CYS A 38 4.92 7.40 1.01
N LYS A 39 5.00 8.68 1.41
CA LYS A 39 4.93 9.15 2.82
C LYS A 39 3.65 8.71 3.54
N ASN A 40 2.58 8.49 2.76
CA ASN A 40 1.27 8.14 3.27
C ASN A 40 1.07 6.63 3.43
N PHE A 41 2.02 5.81 3.01
CA PHE A 41 1.99 4.37 3.21
C PHE A 41 2.58 4.01 4.58
N ALA A 42 1.84 3.19 5.34
CA ALA A 42 2.32 2.61 6.59
C ALA A 42 2.30 1.08 6.45
N GLU A 43 3.47 0.46 6.52
CA GLU A 43 3.57 -0.99 6.49
C GLU A 43 2.98 -1.60 7.77
N ASN A 44 2.26 -2.72 7.63
CA ASN A 44 1.78 -3.46 8.79
C ASN A 44 2.96 -4.07 9.55
N ALA A 45 3.09 -3.73 10.83
CA ALA A 45 4.21 -4.15 11.66
C ALA A 45 4.34 -5.66 11.86
N TYR A 46 3.25 -6.40 11.68
CA TYR A 46 3.17 -7.84 11.95
C TYR A 46 3.26 -8.69 10.67
N ALA A 47 3.09 -8.09 9.50
CA ALA A 47 3.03 -8.80 8.23
C ALA A 47 4.25 -8.44 7.39
N SER A 48 5.26 -9.31 7.37
CA SER A 48 6.46 -9.17 6.52
C SER A 48 6.21 -9.49 5.05
N ASP A 49 4.95 -9.48 4.62
CA ASP A 49 4.52 -9.71 3.25
C ASP A 49 4.35 -8.41 2.45
N GLY A 50 4.63 -7.26 3.08
CA GLY A 50 4.58 -5.95 2.45
C GLY A 50 3.18 -5.36 2.34
N ARG A 51 2.21 -5.91 3.09
CA ARG A 51 0.90 -5.30 3.28
C ARG A 51 1.02 -4.05 4.14
N GLY A 52 0.30 -3.01 3.76
CA GLY A 52 0.20 -1.78 4.53
C GLY A 52 -1.14 -1.10 4.37
N LEU A 53 -1.25 0.06 5.01
CA LEU A 53 -2.43 0.91 5.00
C LEU A 53 -2.03 2.29 4.50
N CYS A 54 -2.89 2.90 3.68
CA CYS A 54 -2.78 4.31 3.37
C CYS A 54 -3.38 5.14 4.51
N LYS A 55 -2.67 6.19 4.95
CA LYS A 55 -3.15 7.12 5.99
C LYS A 55 -4.26 8.05 5.46
N ILE A 56 -4.15 8.46 4.20
CA ILE A 56 -5.07 9.40 3.53
C ILE A 56 -6.27 8.66 2.95
N LEU A 57 -6.01 7.69 2.06
CA LEU A 57 -7.06 6.95 1.40
C LEU A 57 -7.71 5.99 2.39
N LYS A 58 -9.03 5.91 2.32
CA LYS A 58 -9.89 5.10 3.19
C LYS A 58 -10.49 3.94 2.43
N MET A 59 -11.11 3.06 3.18
CA MET A 59 -11.82 1.90 2.65
C MET A 59 -12.77 2.29 1.51
N GLY A 60 -12.74 1.53 0.40
CA GLY A 60 -13.51 1.84 -0.81
C GLY A 60 -12.78 2.71 -1.84
N SER A 61 -11.57 3.20 -1.52
CA SER A 61 -10.70 3.81 -2.54
C SER A 61 -10.22 2.76 -3.54
N ASN A 62 -10.05 3.18 -4.80
CA ASN A 62 -9.46 2.35 -5.84
C ASN A 62 -8.57 3.23 -6.74
N ILE A 63 -7.26 2.99 -6.68
CA ILE A 63 -6.26 3.75 -7.45
C ILE A 63 -5.90 3.10 -8.79
N LEU A 64 -6.27 1.84 -8.99
CA LEU A 64 -5.92 1.04 -10.17
C LEU A 64 -6.99 1.07 -11.26
N SER A 65 -8.20 1.52 -10.93
CA SER A 65 -9.26 1.76 -11.91
C SER A 65 -8.87 2.82 -12.94
N ALA A 66 -9.48 2.76 -14.13
CA ALA A 66 -9.27 3.77 -15.19
C ALA A 66 -9.70 5.18 -14.73
N GLN A 67 -10.71 5.25 -13.87
CA GLN A 67 -11.09 6.43 -13.11
C GLN A 67 -10.83 6.14 -11.64
N PRO A 68 -9.75 6.68 -11.05
CA PRO A 68 -9.42 6.40 -9.67
C PRO A 68 -10.46 7.02 -8.74
N VAL A 69 -10.92 6.23 -7.78
CA VAL A 69 -11.88 6.65 -6.75
C VAL A 69 -11.11 6.89 -5.46
N PHE A 70 -11.15 8.11 -4.96
CA PHE A 70 -10.48 8.49 -3.73
C PHE A 70 -11.52 8.74 -2.64
N VAL A 71 -11.53 7.90 -1.62
CA VAL A 71 -12.33 8.11 -0.41
C VAL A 71 -11.38 8.59 0.67
N THR A 72 -11.56 9.81 1.17
CA THR A 72 -10.70 10.41 2.22
C THR A 72 -11.37 10.41 3.59
N GLU A 73 -12.69 10.21 3.64
CA GLU A 73 -13.49 10.20 4.85
C GLU A 73 -13.65 8.76 5.39
N GLY A 74 -13.37 8.56 6.67
CA GLY A 74 -13.50 7.25 7.34
C GLY A 74 -12.37 6.94 8.31
N GLU A 75 -12.63 6.00 9.22
CA GLU A 75 -11.69 5.59 10.27
C GLU A 75 -10.68 4.53 9.78
N VAL A 76 -11.06 3.73 8.77
CA VAL A 76 -10.27 2.61 8.28
C VAL A 76 -9.44 3.02 7.06
N GLY A 77 -8.12 2.91 7.17
CA GLY A 77 -7.19 3.17 6.07
C GLY A 77 -7.32 2.16 4.93
N HIS A 78 -7.08 2.61 3.71
CA HIS A 78 -7.15 1.77 2.51
C HIS A 78 -6.02 0.72 2.52
N PRO A 79 -6.33 -0.59 2.52
CA PRO A 79 -5.33 -1.63 2.49
C PRO A 79 -4.66 -1.69 1.11
N THR A 80 -3.33 -1.62 1.09
CA THR A 80 -2.52 -1.64 -0.14
C THR A 80 -1.25 -2.46 0.06
N MET A 81 -0.57 -2.82 -1.04
CA MET A 81 0.74 -3.45 -0.99
C MET A 81 1.83 -2.41 -1.27
N PHE A 82 3.02 -2.61 -0.72
CA PHE A 82 4.17 -1.75 -0.97
C PHE A 82 4.53 -1.64 -2.48
N ASN A 83 4.29 -2.70 -3.26
CA ASN A 83 4.58 -2.74 -4.69
C ASN A 83 3.38 -2.38 -5.58
N THR A 84 2.26 -1.91 -5.01
CA THR A 84 1.13 -1.41 -5.80
C THR A 84 1.53 -0.15 -6.56
N GLU A 85 1.17 -0.06 -7.84
CA GLU A 85 1.41 1.13 -8.66
C GLU A 85 0.56 2.31 -8.21
N ALA A 86 1.22 3.44 -7.91
CA ALA A 86 0.62 4.67 -7.40
C ALA A 86 0.68 5.82 -8.43
N ALA A 87 1.05 5.56 -9.68
CA ALA A 87 1.21 6.59 -10.73
C ALA A 87 -0.06 7.44 -10.96
N ARG A 88 -1.25 6.89 -10.67
CA ARG A 88 -2.55 7.58 -10.82
C ARG A 88 -3.07 8.21 -9.52
N CYS A 89 -2.35 8.05 -8.40
CA CYS A 89 -2.77 8.58 -7.12
C CYS A 89 -2.41 10.06 -7.00
N THR A 90 -3.42 10.92 -6.80
CA THR A 90 -3.22 12.38 -6.62
C THR A 90 -2.57 12.73 -5.28
N TYR A 91 -2.63 11.83 -4.30
CA TYR A 91 -2.06 11.99 -2.96
C TYR A 91 -0.71 11.28 -2.79
N PHE A 92 -0.11 10.84 -3.90
CA PHE A 92 1.22 10.25 -3.86
C PHE A 92 2.25 11.35 -3.58
N GLU A 93 2.88 11.26 -2.41
CA GLU A 93 4.03 12.09 -2.07
C GLU A 93 5.21 11.17 -1.82
N ARG A 94 6.26 11.29 -2.66
CA ARG A 94 7.45 10.46 -2.54
C ARG A 94 8.14 10.75 -1.21
N MET A 95 8.50 9.70 -0.49
CA MET A 95 9.28 9.77 0.73
C MET A 95 10.72 10.16 0.41
N ASP A 96 11.16 11.23 1.06
CA ASP A 96 12.55 11.63 1.07
C ASP A 96 13.23 10.88 2.22
N PHE A 97 14.09 9.92 1.90
CA PHE A 97 14.94 9.27 2.90
C PHE A 97 16.06 10.23 3.28
N ILE A 98 16.10 10.67 4.54
CA ILE A 98 17.17 11.52 5.06
C ILE A 98 17.99 10.66 6.02
N ASP A 99 18.89 9.85 5.47
CA ASP A 99 19.70 8.85 6.18
C ASP A 99 20.78 9.49 7.10
N THR A 100 20.36 10.35 8.03
CA THR A 100 21.23 11.11 8.95
C THR A 100 20.74 11.13 10.40
N ASP A 101 19.50 10.73 10.71
CA ASP A 101 18.98 10.70 12.10
C ASP A 101 18.47 9.30 12.51
N GLY A 102 18.91 8.83 13.67
CA GLY A 102 18.52 7.54 14.26
C GLY A 102 17.04 7.44 14.64
N ASN A 103 16.34 8.58 14.79
CA ASN A 103 14.89 8.60 15.02
C ASN A 103 14.08 8.09 13.81
N GLU A 104 14.57 8.27 12.59
CA GLU A 104 13.95 7.74 11.36
C GLU A 104 14.06 6.20 11.27
N VAL A 105 14.87 5.57 12.12
CA VAL A 105 14.96 4.10 12.20
C VAL A 105 13.79 3.51 13.01
N ALA A 106 13.18 4.31 13.89
CA ALA A 106 12.11 3.88 14.79
C ALA A 106 10.70 4.25 14.31
N ASP A 107 10.55 5.19 13.36
CA ASP A 107 9.25 5.58 12.82
C ASP A 107 8.68 4.47 11.91
N PRO A 108 7.45 3.98 12.15
CA PRO A 108 6.80 2.99 11.30
C PRO A 108 6.67 3.38 9.82
N SER A 109 6.75 4.68 9.54
CA SER A 109 6.74 5.27 8.20
C SER A 109 8.06 5.10 7.46
N TYR A 110 9.16 4.69 8.11
CA TYR A 110 10.51 4.58 7.53
C TYR A 110 11.15 3.18 7.70
N ARG A 111 10.30 2.13 7.65
CA ARG A 111 10.67 0.73 7.90
C ARG A 111 11.51 0.08 6.77
N ARG A 112 12.05 -1.10 7.08
CA ARG A 112 13.00 -1.89 6.26
C ARG A 112 12.66 -2.00 4.78
N VAL A 113 11.39 -2.20 4.41
CA VAL A 113 11.02 -2.39 2.98
C VAL A 113 11.37 -1.16 2.17
N GLN A 114 11.12 0.03 2.68
CA GLN A 114 11.33 1.27 1.95
C GLN A 114 12.83 1.55 1.75
N ARG A 115 13.66 1.19 2.75
CA ARG A 115 15.13 1.20 2.65
C ARG A 115 15.66 0.18 1.63
N GLN A 116 15.09 -1.01 1.58
CA GLN A 116 15.44 -2.03 0.58
C GLN A 116 15.06 -1.60 -0.84
N MET A 117 13.98 -0.82 -0.98
CA MET A 117 13.49 -0.34 -2.27
C MET A 117 14.40 0.74 -2.86
N GLU A 118 15.04 1.58 -2.03
CA GLU A 118 16.03 2.56 -2.50
C GLU A 118 17.22 1.89 -3.19
N SER A 119 17.68 0.75 -2.65
CA SER A 119 18.81 -0.02 -3.23
C SER A 119 18.51 -0.59 -4.63
N LYS A 120 17.22 -0.78 -4.96
CA LYS A 120 16.76 -1.30 -6.26
C LYS A 120 16.41 -0.20 -7.27
N GLY A 121 16.35 1.06 -6.83
CA GLY A 121 15.99 2.21 -7.66
C GLY A 121 17.16 2.98 -8.27
N LYS A 122 18.40 2.52 -8.06
CA LYS A 122 19.63 2.99 -8.72
C LYS A 122 20.07 1.97 -9.76
#